data_AF-A0A5S4SKK0-F1
#
_entry.id   AF-A0A5S4SKK0-F1
#
_cell.length_a   1.000
_cell.length_b   1.000
_cell.length_c   1.000
_cell.angle_alpha   90.00
_cell.angle_beta   90.00
_cell.angle_gamma   90.00
#
_symmetry.space_group_name_H-M   'P 1'
#
loop_
_entity.id
_entity.type
_entity.pdbx_description
1 polymer ?
#
loop_
_entity_poly.entity_id
_entity_poly.type
_entity_poly.pdbx_seq_one_letter_code
_entity_poly.pdbx_strand_id
1 'polypeptide(L)'
;MKHSDTQAANHAANDESVNAPEWVLASKFEELTGVTRETVKQRKKAGTWREGAQVAVVHRRLYVNIKAADQWIKDHLPKQHRPA
;
A
#
# COMPACT_ATOMS: atom_id res chain seq x y z
N MET A 1 23.23 8.43 -17.16
CA MET A 1 22.57 8.56 -15.84
C MET A 1 21.46 7.51 -15.74
N LYS A 2 21.14 7.10 -14.51
CA LYS A 2 20.06 6.16 -14.08
C LYS A 2 18.76 6.38 -14.90
N HIS A 3 17.95 5.39 -15.27
CA HIS A 3 17.29 4.39 -14.43
C HIS A 3 16.96 3.09 -15.21
N SER A 4 17.13 1.96 -14.55
CA SER A 4 16.70 0.63 -15.00
C SER A 4 15.17 0.54 -15.00
N ASP A 5 14.55 0.40 -16.17
CA ASP A 5 13.17 -0.03 -16.27
C ASP A 5 13.15 -1.54 -16.49
N THR A 6 12.84 -2.28 -15.43
CA THR A 6 12.49 -3.69 -15.51
C THR A 6 11.17 -3.83 -14.77
N GLN A 7 10.10 -3.41 -15.43
CA GLN A 7 8.74 -3.66 -14.95
C GLN A 7 8.37 -5.11 -15.28
N ALA A 8 8.72 -5.99 -14.34
CA ALA A 8 8.41 -7.42 -14.42
C ALA A 8 6.90 -7.66 -14.46
N ALA A 9 6.53 -8.46 -15.45
CA ALA A 9 5.22 -9.01 -15.70
C ALA A 9 4.69 -9.88 -14.53
N ASN A 10 3.36 -10.02 -14.56
CA ASN A 10 2.53 -11.13 -14.04
C ASN A 10 2.18 -11.20 -12.54
N HIS A 11 1.01 -11.81 -12.36
CA HIS A 11 0.33 -12.33 -11.15
C HIS A 11 -0.63 -11.33 -10.47
N ALA A 12 -1.96 -11.54 -10.43
CA ALA A 12 -2.73 -12.75 -10.69
C ALA A 12 -4.20 -12.45 -11.03
N ALA A 13 -4.73 -13.21 -11.98
CA ALA A 13 -6.14 -13.56 -12.01
C ALA A 13 -6.39 -14.66 -10.98
N ASN A 14 -7.32 -14.46 -10.05
CA ASN A 14 -8.37 -15.42 -9.67
C ASN A 14 -9.31 -14.78 -8.65
N ASP A 15 -10.58 -14.76 -9.06
CA ASP A 15 -11.77 -14.62 -8.24
C ASP A 15 -11.91 -15.83 -7.27
N GLU A 16 -12.78 -15.69 -6.27
CA GLU A 16 -13.22 -16.70 -5.26
C GLU A 16 -12.63 -16.58 -3.85
N SER A 17 -13.16 -15.58 -3.12
CA SER A 17 -13.77 -15.72 -1.79
C SER A 17 -13.03 -16.51 -0.69
N VAL A 18 -12.22 -15.79 0.11
CA VAL A 18 -12.37 -15.67 1.58
C VAL A 18 -11.38 -14.64 2.12
N ASN A 19 -11.85 -13.40 2.34
CA ASN A 19 -11.20 -12.37 3.17
C ASN A 19 -9.67 -12.17 3.01
N ALA A 20 -9.12 -12.39 1.81
CA ALA A 20 -7.70 -12.20 1.58
C ALA A 20 -7.39 -10.70 1.44
N PRO A 21 -6.41 -10.16 2.16
CA PRO A 21 -5.89 -8.84 1.88
C PRO A 21 -5.22 -8.83 0.51
N GLU A 22 -5.64 -7.91 -0.36
CA GLU A 22 -5.03 -7.71 -1.66
C GLU A 22 -3.66 -7.02 -1.44
N TRP A 23 -2.59 -7.81 -1.40
CA TRP A 23 -1.22 -7.33 -1.30
C TRP A 23 -0.75 -6.89 -2.68
N VAL A 24 -0.60 -5.57 -2.87
CA VAL A 24 -0.13 -5.02 -4.13
C VAL A 24 1.24 -4.37 -3.95
N LEU A 25 1.97 -4.23 -5.05
CA LEU A 25 3.21 -3.47 -5.04
C LEU A 25 2.93 -2.01 -4.66
N ALA A 26 3.87 -1.37 -3.96
CA ALA A 26 3.77 0.05 -3.62
C ALA A 26 3.52 0.93 -4.86
N SER A 27 4.06 0.55 -6.03
CA SER A 27 3.77 1.20 -7.31
C SER A 27 2.30 1.14 -7.70
N LYS A 28 1.66 -0.02 -7.52
CA LYS A 28 0.24 -0.21 -7.86
C LYS A 28 -0.67 0.44 -6.83
N PHE A 29 -0.27 0.42 -5.57
CA PHE A 29 -0.97 1.11 -4.49
C PHE A 29 -1.03 2.63 -4.73
N GLU A 30 0.07 3.21 -5.21
CA GLU A 30 0.15 4.61 -5.62
C GLU A 30 -0.83 4.92 -6.76
N GLU A 31 -0.96 4.05 -7.76
CA GLU A 31 -1.95 4.22 -8.84
C GLU A 31 -3.40 4.12 -8.34
N LEU A 32 -3.69 3.21 -7.40
CA LEU A 32 -5.06 2.95 -6.92
C LEU A 32 -5.55 3.98 -5.90
N THR A 33 -4.66 4.46 -5.03
CA THR A 33 -5.04 5.32 -3.89
C THR A 33 -4.52 6.74 -4.02
N GLY A 34 -3.61 7.01 -4.96
CA GLY A 34 -2.87 8.26 -5.06
C GLY A 34 -1.81 8.44 -3.96
N VAL A 35 -1.65 7.47 -3.04
CA VAL A 35 -0.65 7.55 -1.97
C VAL A 35 0.72 7.21 -2.52
N THR A 36 1.61 8.21 -2.56
CA THR A 36 2.94 8.03 -3.11
C THR A 36 3.78 7.01 -2.34
N ARG A 37 4.71 6.35 -3.04
CA ARG A 37 5.69 5.43 -2.42
C ARG A 37 6.48 6.08 -1.29
N GLU A 38 6.75 7.38 -1.41
CA GLU A 38 7.41 8.17 -0.36
C GLU A 38 6.54 8.26 0.89
N THR A 39 5.24 8.46 0.74
CA THR A 39 4.30 8.47 1.87
C THR A 39 4.27 7.10 2.56
N VAL A 40 4.28 6.01 1.80
CA VAL A 40 4.38 4.64 2.35
C VAL A 40 5.68 4.46 3.14
N LYS A 41 6.82 4.91 2.60
CA LYS A 41 8.12 4.88 3.28
C LYS A 41 8.14 5.74 4.54
N GLN A 42 7.57 6.94 4.49
CA GLN A 42 7.46 7.82 5.65
C GLN A 42 6.58 7.20 6.73
N ARG A 43 5.43 6.61 6.38
CA ARG A 43 4.55 5.92 7.34
C ARG A 43 5.18 4.67 7.95
N LYS A 44 5.97 3.92 7.17
CA LYS A 44 6.82 2.84 7.70
C LYS A 44 7.86 3.40 8.69
N LYS A 45 8.57 4.48 8.31
CA LYS A 45 9.61 5.11 9.16
C LYS A 45 9.03 5.72 10.43
N ALA A 46 7.82 6.26 10.37
CA ALA A 46 7.08 6.80 11.52
C ALA A 46 6.58 5.72 12.48
N GLY A 47 6.72 4.42 12.14
CA GLY A 47 6.21 3.30 12.93
C GLY A 47 4.68 3.11 12.85
N THR A 48 4.02 3.91 12.00
CA THR A 48 2.57 3.88 11.81
C THR A 48 2.14 2.66 11.00
N TRP A 49 2.93 2.27 10.01
CA TRP A 49 2.69 1.08 9.19
C TRP A 49 3.64 -0.03 9.62
N ARG A 50 3.08 -1.13 10.14
CA ARG A 50 3.84 -2.28 10.61
C ARG A 50 4.15 -3.23 9.46
N GLU A 51 5.39 -3.71 9.44
CA GLU A 51 5.83 -4.76 8.54
C GLU A 51 5.09 -6.08 8.89
N GLY A 52 4.45 -6.69 7.89
CA GLY A 52 3.55 -7.84 8.03
C GLY A 52 2.07 -7.50 8.21
N ALA A 53 1.70 -6.25 8.51
CA ALA A 53 0.31 -5.84 8.68
C ALA A 53 -0.20 -4.98 7.50
N GLN A 54 0.32 -3.75 7.37
CA GLN A 54 -0.02 -2.85 6.27
C GLN A 54 1.01 -2.87 5.14
N VAL A 55 2.28 -3.12 5.48
CA VAL A 55 3.40 -3.18 4.52
C VAL A 55 4.16 -4.47 4.70
N ALA A 56 4.76 -5.01 3.65
CA ALA A 56 5.68 -6.13 3.75
C ALA A 56 6.79 -5.97 2.71
N VAL A 57 8.02 -6.25 3.12
CA VAL A 57 9.15 -6.31 2.19
C VAL A 57 9.42 -7.77 1.88
N VAL A 58 9.09 -8.20 0.66
CA VAL A 58 9.30 -9.58 0.20
C VAL A 58 10.29 -9.53 -0.95
N HIS A 59 11.41 -10.24 -0.82
CA HIS A 59 12.39 -10.41 -1.90
C HIS A 59 12.85 -9.07 -2.54
N ARG A 60 13.13 -8.07 -1.68
CA ARG A 60 13.51 -6.68 -2.04
C ARG A 60 12.40 -5.82 -2.68
N ARG A 61 11.17 -6.33 -2.76
CA ARG A 61 9.99 -5.58 -3.23
C ARG A 61 9.10 -5.17 -2.07
N LEU A 62 8.58 -3.94 -2.12
CA LEU A 62 7.67 -3.41 -1.11
C LEU A 62 6.23 -3.67 -1.54
N TYR A 63 5.55 -4.47 -0.75
CA TYR A 63 4.13 -4.77 -0.86
C TYR A 63 3.35 -3.96 0.17
N VAL A 64 2.17 -3.53 -0.20
CA VAL A 64 1.22 -2.80 0.62
C VAL A 64 -0.09 -3.56 0.56
N ASN A 65 -0.65 -3.84 1.72
CA ASN A 65 -1.96 -4.45 1.84
C ASN A 65 -3.01 -3.36 1.64
N ILE A 66 -3.75 -3.39 0.52
CA ILE A 66 -4.73 -2.35 0.19
C ILE A 66 -5.78 -2.23 1.29
N LYS A 67 -6.34 -3.34 1.77
CA LYS A 67 -7.43 -3.31 2.75
C LYS A 67 -6.97 -2.74 4.09
N ALA A 68 -5.81 -3.16 4.58
CA ALA A 68 -5.27 -2.66 5.84
C ALA A 68 -4.82 -1.19 5.72
N ALA A 69 -4.24 -0.81 4.58
CA ALA A 69 -3.84 0.56 4.32
C ALA A 69 -5.06 1.49 4.16
N ASP A 70 -6.09 1.09 3.41
CA ASP A 70 -7.35 1.83 3.23
C ASP A 70 -8.09 1.99 4.56
N GLN A 71 -8.23 0.91 5.34
CA GLN A 71 -8.85 0.98 6.66
C GLN A 71 -8.08 1.90 7.60
N TRP A 72 -6.76 1.83 7.60
CA TRP A 72 -5.91 2.74 8.37
C TRP A 72 -6.08 4.20 7.91
N ILE A 73 -6.14 4.43 6.60
CA ILE A 73 -6.38 5.76 6.03
C ILE A 73 -7.75 6.28 6.46
N LYS A 74 -8.79 5.45 6.46
CA LYS A 74 -10.15 5.84 6.91
C LYS A 74 -10.20 6.15 8.40
N ASP A 75 -9.47 5.41 9.21
CA ASP A 75 -9.37 5.61 10.66
C ASP A 75 -8.61 6.90 11.01
N HIS A 76 -7.52 7.16 10.30
CA HIS A 76 -6.65 8.32 10.52
C HIS A 76 -6.94 9.53 9.63
N LEU A 77 -7.87 9.43 8.66
CA LEU A 77 -8.41 10.62 8.01
C LEU A 77 -9.06 11.40 9.15
N PRO A 78 -8.59 12.62 9.48
CA PRO A 78 -9.35 13.45 10.37
C PRO A 78 -10.71 13.55 9.70
N LYS A 79 -11.76 13.02 10.34
CA LYS A 79 -13.13 13.40 10.02
C LYS A 79 -13.02 14.90 9.93
N GLN A 80 -13.09 15.45 8.72
CA GLN A 80 -13.18 16.86 8.49
C GLN A 80 -14.55 17.18 9.07
N HIS A 81 -14.61 17.29 10.39
CA HIS A 81 -15.69 17.87 11.14
C HIS A 81 -15.64 19.29 10.65
N ARG A 82 -16.36 19.56 9.56
CA ARG A 82 -16.70 20.91 9.16
C ARG A 82 -17.26 21.53 10.44
N PRO A 83 -16.57 22.49 11.08
CA PRO A 83 -17.29 23.34 11.99
C PRO A 83 -18.33 24.05 11.12
N ALA A 84 -19.60 23.84 11.46
CA ALA A 84 -20.72 24.57 10.90
C ALA A 84 -20.66 26.04 11.33
#